data_AF-A0A2V9ME12-F1
#
_entry.id   AF-A0A2V9ME12-F1
#
_cell.length_a   1.000
_cell.length_b   1.000
_cell.length_c   1.000
_cell.angle_alpha   90.00
_cell.angle_beta   90.00
_cell.angle_gamma   90.00
#
_symmetry.space_group_name_H-M   'P 1'
#
loop_
_entity.id
_entity.type
_entity.pdbx_description
1 polymer ?
#
loop_
_entity_poly.entity_id
_entity_poly.type
_entity_poly.pdbx_seq_one_letter_code
_entity_poly.pdbx_strand_id
1 'polypeptide(L)'
;MRYKEVGSQSLDMKGAQKSRDRTIKGTLRRASFAARVFCGTARIMALWAVLGGGQPAYATHFRYGHISWSPVTGNTVQFTIQNVFRRSLGLPPDVLVAYECIDPATLATIPCTAPDGLPGPGDVFQEHIGFTRLCTGSTEPCTTGIGDIGNENGLLYVVTSIDPVNQWLFAFALDPASLPAIDTTITHTYPSAGNFTAAIDSGDRIRKASPNFHINNAGGGYRVETLVNAGTGNSSPVSALPPIVLCPVNGVCSFTVPGADPDGDPLRFRLSTAAEASSILPDESPACQSTFCQPGPLFSFPPFAPNAASISTTGVYTWDTTGATLGPAGSNTLYSTQVTIEDLDAAGNVKSKVAVDFLIQLVSVEVCGDGIDNDGDGQIDEDCNPPVFNNPVCGSTTTVNAGGTLSFTVQASDPDSGQTVTLNVAGLPAGATMTPSLPRSGNPVTSVFSWTPTAADVGTHVITFTATDNSGLQAGLQTLCSSTLVVAPATKCPLTLDSWKTHHKDWPVTSLKLGTQSYTQKDLLTILRTPGKCDASWILAQQLIAAKLSIANGSDSTPVADTIQDADSLLAGFCGRLAYNVKTSSKTGKKMVKAANVLDSYNNGRLTPNCGHKPKECDP
;
A
#
# COMPACT_ATOMS: atom_id res chain seq x y z
N MET A 1 34.80 75.42 -5.02
CA MET A 1 35.64 76.06 -3.97
C MET A 1 35.59 75.22 -2.69
N ARG A 2 36.38 75.58 -1.67
CA ARG A 2 36.50 74.95 -0.33
C ARG A 2 35.16 74.40 0.25
N TYR A 3 35.07 73.12 0.61
CA TYR A 3 35.47 72.48 1.90
C TYR A 3 34.50 72.74 3.08
N LYS A 4 33.84 71.68 3.60
CA LYS A 4 34.06 71.14 4.97
C LYS A 4 33.21 69.91 5.31
N GLU A 5 33.68 69.15 6.29
CA GLU A 5 33.05 67.97 6.92
C GLU A 5 32.46 68.33 8.32
N VAL A 6 32.06 67.29 9.08
CA VAL A 6 31.63 67.28 10.50
C VAL A 6 30.22 67.83 10.73
N GLY A 7 29.34 67.21 11.53
CA GLY A 7 29.44 66.00 12.36
C GLY A 7 28.68 66.15 13.70
N SER A 8 28.56 65.09 14.50
CA SER A 8 27.83 65.02 15.81
C SER A 8 26.29 65.17 15.73
N GLN A 9 25.52 64.99 16.82
CA GLN A 9 25.27 63.75 17.60
C GLN A 9 24.08 63.97 18.58
N SER A 10 23.26 62.93 18.76
CA SER A 10 22.57 62.56 20.03
C SER A 10 21.32 63.30 20.56
N LEU A 11 20.57 62.53 21.37
CA LEU A 11 19.66 62.87 22.50
C LEU A 11 18.26 63.50 22.28
N ASP A 12 17.26 62.61 22.29
CA ASP A 12 16.24 62.44 23.35
C ASP A 12 15.38 63.64 23.81
N MET A 13 14.05 63.49 23.75
CA MET A 13 13.09 64.27 24.53
C MET A 13 11.91 63.42 25.02
N LYS A 14 11.61 63.52 26.32
CA LYS A 14 10.52 62.82 26.99
C LYS A 14 9.24 63.65 27.06
N GLY A 15 8.13 63.07 26.60
CA GLY A 15 6.85 63.02 27.31
C GLY A 15 5.99 64.29 27.47
N ALA A 16 4.69 64.15 27.19
CA ALA A 16 3.60 64.97 27.73
C ALA A 16 2.36 64.08 27.96
N GLN A 17 1.51 64.36 28.96
CA GLN A 17 0.60 63.34 29.52
C GLN A 17 -0.78 63.89 30.00
N LYS A 18 -1.87 63.22 29.54
CA LYS A 18 -3.25 63.10 30.10
C LYS A 18 -4.13 64.33 30.42
N SER A 19 -5.37 64.27 29.90
CA SER A 19 -6.63 64.90 30.38
C SER A 19 -7.81 64.29 29.58
N ARG A 20 -9.12 64.21 29.92
CA ARG A 20 -10.04 64.15 31.09
C ARG A 20 -11.45 63.84 30.50
N ASP A 21 -12.53 63.36 31.15
CA ASP A 21 -12.86 62.68 32.43
C ASP A 21 -14.36 62.24 32.36
N ARG A 22 -14.84 61.28 33.18
CA ARG A 22 -16.28 60.88 33.41
C ARG A 22 -17.08 60.24 32.24
N THR A 23 -18.23 59.54 32.37
CA THR A 23 -19.22 59.15 33.45
C THR A 23 -20.14 57.99 32.92
N ILE A 24 -20.94 57.17 33.66
CA ILE A 24 -20.90 56.54 35.00
C ILE A 24 -22.07 55.49 35.18
N LYS A 25 -21.86 54.33 35.85
CA LYS A 25 -22.85 53.33 36.42
C LYS A 25 -23.89 52.65 35.46
N GLY A 26 -24.40 51.44 35.71
CA GLY A 26 -23.99 50.36 36.65
C GLY A 26 -25.08 49.33 37.06
N THR A 27 -24.64 48.11 37.43
CA THR A 27 -25.33 47.06 38.25
C THR A 27 -26.40 46.13 37.64
N LEU A 28 -26.17 44.81 37.73
CA LEU A 28 -27.20 43.78 38.03
C LEU A 28 -26.56 42.55 38.73
N ARG A 29 -27.36 41.52 39.08
CA ARG A 29 -27.10 40.62 40.22
C ARG A 29 -26.45 39.25 39.91
N ARG A 30 -25.90 38.66 40.99
CA ARG A 30 -25.40 37.27 41.10
C ARG A 30 -26.39 36.21 40.60
N ALA A 31 -25.85 35.17 39.96
CA ALA A 31 -26.27 33.78 40.15
C ALA A 31 -25.01 32.89 40.12
N SER A 32 -24.91 31.90 41.01
CA SER A 32 -23.71 31.05 41.12
C SER A 32 -24.05 29.72 41.79
N PHE A 33 -24.14 28.64 41.00
CA PHE A 33 -24.10 27.26 41.48
C PHE A 33 -23.78 26.31 40.32
N ALA A 34 -23.52 25.04 40.65
CA ALA A 34 -23.04 23.97 39.76
C ALA A 34 -21.61 24.18 39.20
N ALA A 35 -20.69 23.33 39.65
CA ALA A 35 -19.33 23.20 39.14
C ALA A 35 -19.04 21.73 38.83
N ARG A 36 -17.92 21.47 38.12
CA ARG A 36 -17.41 20.14 37.69
C ARG A 36 -18.18 19.52 36.51
N VAL A 37 -17.58 19.56 35.32
CA VAL A 37 -16.70 18.52 34.75
C VAL A 37 -15.84 19.22 33.66
N PHE A 38 -14.86 18.54 33.04
CA PHE A 38 -13.87 19.07 32.08
C PHE A 38 -12.86 20.10 32.62
N CYS A 39 -11.71 19.57 33.05
CA CYS A 39 -10.42 20.27 33.02
C CYS A 39 -9.39 19.21 32.58
N GLY A 40 -8.83 19.33 31.37
CA GLY A 40 -7.98 18.26 30.81
C GLY A 40 -7.24 18.54 29.49
N THR A 41 -7.73 19.44 28.62
CA THR A 41 -7.14 19.62 27.26
C THR A 41 -6.65 21.04 26.94
N ALA A 42 -7.08 22.06 27.68
CA ALA A 42 -6.93 23.47 27.28
C ALA A 42 -5.60 24.15 27.70
N ARG A 43 -4.45 23.46 27.67
CA ARG A 43 -3.15 24.02 28.13
C ARG A 43 -2.01 24.14 27.11
N ILE A 44 -2.08 23.50 25.95
CA ILE A 44 -0.98 23.51 24.97
C ILE A 44 -1.10 24.70 23.98
N MET A 45 -2.33 25.08 23.61
CA MET A 45 -2.63 26.07 22.54
C MET A 45 -2.30 27.55 22.86
N ALA A 46 -1.81 27.88 24.07
CA ALA A 46 -1.80 29.27 24.55
C ALA A 46 -0.45 30.01 24.43
N LEU A 47 0.64 29.36 24.03
CA LEU A 47 1.99 29.95 24.07
C LEU A 47 2.55 30.44 22.73
N TRP A 48 1.99 30.00 21.60
CA TRP A 48 2.56 30.20 20.26
C TRP A 48 2.11 31.48 19.52
N ALA A 49 1.13 32.23 20.04
CA ALA A 49 0.41 33.26 19.27
C ALA A 49 0.92 34.72 19.44
N VAL A 50 2.03 34.97 20.17
CA VAL A 50 2.40 36.34 20.62
C VAL A 50 3.85 36.75 20.28
N LEU A 51 4.67 35.86 19.74
CA LEU A 51 6.01 36.20 19.23
C LEU A 51 6.16 35.69 17.80
N GLY A 52 6.46 36.60 16.86
CA GLY A 52 6.83 36.23 15.50
C GLY A 52 8.19 35.55 15.49
N GLY A 53 8.18 34.22 15.41
CA GLY A 53 9.36 33.36 15.27
C GLY A 53 9.14 32.34 14.15
N GLY A 54 10.21 31.76 13.64
CA GLY A 54 10.14 30.76 12.56
C GLY A 54 9.46 29.47 13.00
N GLN A 55 9.09 28.63 12.02
CA GLN A 55 8.67 27.26 12.27
C GLN A 55 9.75 26.55 13.11
N PRO A 56 9.37 25.80 14.17
CA PRO A 56 10.36 25.09 14.98
C PRO A 56 11.01 23.97 14.16
N ALA A 57 12.34 23.82 14.30
CA ALA A 57 13.17 22.93 13.48
C ALA A 57 13.04 21.42 13.82
N TYR A 58 11.81 20.93 14.02
CA TYR A 58 11.51 19.57 14.48
C TYR A 58 10.67 18.75 13.50
N ALA A 59 10.24 19.32 12.37
CA ALA A 59 9.45 18.61 11.38
C ALA A 59 10.35 17.69 10.52
N THR A 60 10.48 16.42 10.92
CA THR A 60 11.16 15.36 10.14
C THR A 60 10.40 14.04 10.32
N HIS A 61 9.65 13.56 9.33
CA HIS A 61 8.93 12.30 9.55
C HIS A 61 8.75 11.40 8.33
N PHE A 62 8.44 11.92 7.14
CA PHE A 62 8.12 11.07 5.99
C PHE A 62 9.35 10.32 5.43
N ARG A 63 9.16 9.04 5.07
CA ARG A 63 10.21 8.14 4.57
C ARG A 63 9.83 7.32 3.32
N TYR A 64 8.56 6.94 3.19
CA TYR A 64 8.05 6.21 2.03
C TYR A 64 6.56 6.48 1.87
N GLY A 65 6.10 6.45 0.62
CA GLY A 65 4.67 6.47 0.32
C GLY A 65 4.34 5.81 -1.01
N HIS A 66 3.22 5.10 -1.01
CA HIS A 66 2.60 4.50 -2.18
C HIS A 66 1.07 4.58 -2.03
N ILE A 67 0.37 4.93 -3.12
CA ILE A 67 -1.08 4.85 -3.22
C ILE A 67 -1.41 3.88 -4.34
N SER A 68 -2.29 2.92 -4.06
CA SER A 68 -2.97 2.12 -5.07
C SER A 68 -4.49 2.24 -4.93
N TRP A 69 -5.24 1.82 -5.94
CA TRP A 69 -6.70 1.83 -5.92
C TRP A 69 -7.31 0.68 -6.73
N SER A 70 -8.55 0.32 -6.41
CA SER A 70 -9.31 -0.72 -7.11
C SER A 70 -10.79 -0.33 -7.29
N PRO A 71 -11.49 -0.86 -8.30
CA PRO A 71 -12.87 -0.48 -8.61
C PRO A 71 -13.87 -1.25 -7.73
N VAL A 72 -14.89 -0.56 -7.21
CA VAL A 72 -15.93 -1.17 -6.37
C VAL A 72 -17.23 -1.36 -7.16
N THR A 73 -17.80 -0.27 -7.68
CA THR A 73 -18.98 -0.31 -8.55
C THR A 73 -19.22 1.06 -9.21
N GLY A 74 -19.56 1.08 -10.51
CA GLY A 74 -19.72 2.33 -11.25
C GLY A 74 -18.48 3.22 -11.13
N ASN A 75 -18.66 4.45 -10.64
CA ASN A 75 -17.57 5.42 -10.44
C ASN A 75 -16.96 5.36 -9.02
N THR A 76 -17.33 4.36 -8.21
CA THR A 76 -16.78 4.15 -6.87
C THR A 76 -15.50 3.32 -6.94
N VAL A 77 -14.45 3.83 -6.32
CA VAL A 77 -13.16 3.16 -6.12
C VAL A 77 -12.83 3.09 -4.63
N GLN A 78 -11.92 2.20 -4.26
CA GLN A 78 -11.32 2.14 -2.92
C GLN A 78 -9.81 2.33 -3.03
N PHE A 79 -9.23 3.18 -2.18
CA PHE A 79 -7.80 3.50 -2.15
C PHE A 79 -7.10 2.77 -1.00
N THR A 80 -5.90 2.26 -1.29
CA THR A 80 -4.99 1.72 -0.28
C THR A 80 -3.76 2.63 -0.21
N ILE A 81 -3.56 3.30 0.93
CA ILE A 81 -2.41 4.19 1.15
C ILE A 81 -1.44 3.52 2.10
N GLN A 82 -0.25 3.20 1.61
CA GLN A 82 0.89 2.76 2.42
C GLN A 82 1.80 3.94 2.68
N ASN A 83 2.06 4.29 3.95
CA ASN A 83 3.07 5.29 4.31
C ASN A 83 4.03 4.77 5.38
N VAL A 84 5.24 5.33 5.37
CA VAL A 84 6.23 5.12 6.43
C VAL A 84 6.63 6.46 7.02
N PHE A 85 6.54 6.53 8.35
CA PHE A 85 6.93 7.69 9.12
C PHE A 85 7.99 7.34 10.18
N ARG A 86 8.68 8.35 10.71
CA ARG A 86 9.62 8.23 11.82
C ARG A 86 8.87 7.91 13.13
N ARG A 87 9.31 6.90 13.90
CA ARG A 87 8.61 6.45 15.14
C ARG A 87 8.60 7.47 16.28
N SER A 88 9.64 8.30 16.37
CA SER A 88 9.77 9.34 17.40
C SER A 88 10.54 10.58 16.89
N LEU A 89 10.15 11.78 17.32
CA LEU A 89 10.89 13.03 17.12
C LEU A 89 11.80 13.30 18.32
N GLY A 90 13.10 13.43 18.05
CA GLY A 90 14.15 13.49 19.08
C GLY A 90 15.03 12.24 19.07
N LEU A 91 15.91 12.14 20.07
CA LEU A 91 16.75 10.99 20.36
C LEU A 91 16.82 10.84 21.89
N PRO A 92 16.88 9.62 22.46
CA PRO A 92 17.07 9.44 23.90
C PRO A 92 18.31 10.21 24.42
N PRO A 93 18.23 10.91 25.57
CA PRO A 93 17.09 10.95 26.49
C PRO A 93 15.94 11.89 26.06
N ASP A 94 16.21 12.85 25.18
CA ASP A 94 15.28 13.91 24.78
C ASP A 94 14.37 13.47 23.60
N VAL A 95 13.47 12.52 23.86
CA VAL A 95 12.33 12.25 22.97
C VAL A 95 11.29 13.35 23.19
N LEU A 96 11.20 14.28 22.24
CA LEU A 96 10.41 15.51 22.38
C LEU A 96 8.95 15.33 21.98
N VAL A 97 8.68 14.50 20.97
CA VAL A 97 7.34 14.11 20.52
C VAL A 97 7.40 12.67 20.01
N ALA A 98 6.34 11.89 20.19
CA ALA A 98 6.18 10.58 19.57
C ALA A 98 4.76 10.46 19.00
N TYR A 99 4.54 9.54 18.06
CA TYR A 99 3.18 9.18 17.68
C TYR A 99 2.49 8.48 18.86
N GLU A 100 1.41 9.06 19.34
CA GLU A 100 0.54 8.45 20.35
C GLU A 100 -0.32 7.35 19.71
N CYS A 101 -0.51 6.24 20.43
CA CYS A 101 -1.45 5.21 20.02
C CYS A 101 -2.88 5.58 20.41
N ILE A 102 -3.84 5.24 19.56
CA ILE A 102 -5.23 5.72 19.62
C ILE A 102 -6.18 4.52 19.57
N ASP A 103 -7.18 4.50 20.45
CA ASP A 103 -8.32 3.60 20.32
C ASP A 103 -9.24 4.07 19.17
N PRO A 104 -9.39 3.30 18.07
CA PRO A 104 -10.22 3.70 16.93
C PRO A 104 -11.71 3.84 17.26
N ALA A 105 -12.17 3.31 18.41
CA ALA A 105 -13.56 3.39 18.84
C ALA A 105 -13.88 4.59 19.75
N THR A 106 -12.89 5.19 20.40
CA THR A 106 -13.08 6.37 21.27
C THR A 106 -12.26 7.59 20.86
N LEU A 107 -11.31 7.42 19.93
CA LEU A 107 -10.29 8.40 19.55
C LEU A 107 -9.49 8.95 20.74
N ALA A 108 -9.38 8.15 21.82
CA ALA A 108 -8.58 8.47 23.00
C ALA A 108 -7.18 7.85 22.90
N THR A 109 -6.19 8.58 23.43
CA THR A 109 -4.82 8.07 23.61
C THR A 109 -4.80 6.84 24.52
N ILE A 110 -4.14 5.77 24.07
CA ILE A 110 -3.92 4.51 24.78
C ILE A 110 -2.42 4.17 24.82
N PRO A 111 -1.96 3.31 25.74
CA PRO A 111 -0.60 2.81 25.72
C PRO A 111 -0.32 2.00 24.44
N CYS A 112 0.81 2.28 23.78
CA CYS A 112 1.29 1.50 22.63
C CYS A 112 1.77 0.11 23.04
N THR A 113 1.81 -0.83 22.08
CA THR A 113 2.13 -2.24 22.34
C THR A 113 3.62 -2.61 22.15
N ALA A 114 4.43 -1.78 21.49
CA ALA A 114 5.85 -2.09 21.31
C ALA A 114 6.64 -2.00 22.64
N PRO A 115 7.72 -2.80 22.83
CA PRO A 115 8.51 -2.80 24.07
C PRO A 115 9.19 -1.48 24.44
N ASP A 116 9.32 -0.55 23.49
CA ASP A 116 9.88 0.79 23.69
C ASP A 116 8.82 1.87 23.95
N GLY A 117 7.54 1.50 24.06
CA GLY A 117 6.43 2.41 24.36
C GLY A 117 5.98 3.30 23.18
N LEU A 118 6.59 3.11 22.00
CA LEU A 118 6.20 3.72 20.73
C LEU A 118 5.23 2.78 19.97
N PRO A 119 4.55 3.22 18.90
CA PRO A 119 3.64 2.34 18.16
C PRO A 119 4.32 1.07 17.63
N GLY A 120 3.63 -0.07 17.76
CA GLY A 120 4.01 -1.39 17.26
C GLY A 120 2.95 -2.00 16.33
N PRO A 121 3.23 -3.14 15.68
CA PRO A 121 2.30 -3.77 14.74
C PRO A 121 0.93 -4.08 15.36
N GLY A 122 -0.13 -3.57 14.75
CA GLY A 122 -1.51 -3.63 15.24
C GLY A 122 -1.98 -2.35 15.97
N ASP A 123 -1.06 -1.46 16.39
CA ASP A 123 -1.43 -0.17 16.96
C ASP A 123 -1.97 0.79 15.87
N VAL A 124 -2.92 1.63 16.25
CA VAL A 124 -3.41 2.75 15.43
C VAL A 124 -2.81 4.06 15.96
N PHE A 125 -2.38 4.96 15.07
CA PHE A 125 -1.97 6.33 15.41
C PHE A 125 -2.58 7.34 14.43
N GLN A 126 -2.47 8.64 14.74
CA GLN A 126 -2.88 9.72 13.83
C GLN A 126 -1.66 10.48 13.29
N GLU A 127 -1.65 10.71 11.97
CA GLU A 127 -0.60 11.48 11.29
C GLU A 127 -0.83 12.99 11.44
N HIS A 128 -0.40 13.51 12.59
CA HIS A 128 -0.54 14.91 13.01
C HIS A 128 0.77 15.72 12.91
N ILE A 129 1.82 15.18 12.26
CA ILE A 129 3.09 15.88 12.03
C ILE A 129 3.06 16.54 10.66
N GLY A 130 2.69 15.78 9.62
CA GLY A 130 2.42 16.27 8.27
C GLY A 130 0.96 16.63 8.04
N PHE A 131 0.05 16.27 8.94
CA PHE A 131 -1.40 16.47 8.78
C PHE A 131 -1.96 15.78 7.52
N THR A 132 -1.37 14.63 7.15
CA THR A 132 -1.54 13.94 5.86
C THR A 132 -3.00 13.62 5.53
N ARG A 133 -3.44 13.96 4.31
CA ARG A 133 -4.82 13.73 3.79
C ARG A 133 -4.78 13.19 2.38
N LEU A 134 -5.82 12.46 1.98
CA LEU A 134 -6.03 12.01 0.60
C LEU A 134 -6.87 13.03 -0.15
N CYS A 135 -6.26 13.72 -1.10
CA CYS A 135 -6.91 14.63 -2.03
C CYS A 135 -7.35 13.83 -3.25
N THR A 136 -8.65 13.81 -3.57
CA THR A 136 -9.19 12.92 -4.62
C THR A 136 -9.47 13.62 -5.96
N GLY A 137 -9.21 14.93 -6.06
CA GLY A 137 -9.44 15.75 -7.25
C GLY A 137 -9.77 17.22 -6.96
N SER A 138 -9.82 17.62 -5.68
CA SER A 138 -9.85 19.01 -5.21
C SER A 138 -8.52 19.72 -5.48
N THR A 139 -8.60 21.02 -5.78
CA THR A 139 -7.48 21.95 -6.07
C THR A 139 -6.16 21.65 -5.39
N GLU A 140 -5.13 21.34 -6.18
CA GLU A 140 -3.76 21.13 -5.72
C GLU A 140 -3.02 22.45 -5.36
N PRO A 141 -2.10 22.44 -4.39
CA PRO A 141 -1.81 21.33 -3.46
C PRO A 141 -2.93 21.16 -2.43
N CYS A 142 -3.05 19.96 -1.83
CA CYS A 142 -3.96 19.63 -0.74
C CYS A 142 -4.25 20.80 0.22
N THR A 143 -5.46 21.35 0.15
CA THR A 143 -5.86 22.55 0.92
C THR A 143 -6.67 22.19 2.15
N THR A 144 -6.72 23.07 3.15
CA THR A 144 -7.32 22.72 4.45
C THR A 144 -8.85 22.58 4.47
N GLY A 145 -9.56 22.54 3.34
CA GLY A 145 -11.01 22.24 3.32
C GLY A 145 -11.68 21.98 1.96
N ILE A 146 -12.74 21.17 2.02
CA ILE A 146 -13.72 20.83 0.95
C ILE A 146 -13.17 19.97 -0.19
N GLY A 147 -13.02 18.67 0.07
CA GLY A 147 -12.84 17.62 -0.94
C GLY A 147 -12.07 16.42 -0.41
N ASP A 148 -11.06 16.71 0.38
CA ASP A 148 -10.05 15.76 0.85
C ASP A 148 -10.58 14.81 1.95
N ILE A 149 -10.06 13.58 1.99
CA ILE A 149 -10.39 12.56 2.98
C ILE A 149 -9.31 12.53 4.08
N GLY A 150 -9.76 12.62 5.32
CA GLY A 150 -8.97 12.87 6.53
C GLY A 150 -9.65 13.94 7.38
N ASN A 151 -9.17 14.15 8.60
CA ASN A 151 -9.66 15.25 9.44
C ASN A 151 -8.62 16.39 9.56
N GLU A 152 -8.89 17.41 10.35
CA GLU A 152 -7.99 18.56 10.49
C GLU A 152 -6.57 18.17 10.98
N ASN A 153 -6.47 17.10 11.77
CA ASN A 153 -5.24 16.53 12.31
C ASN A 153 -4.69 15.36 11.45
N GLY A 154 -5.12 15.23 10.19
CA GLY A 154 -4.67 14.19 9.25
C GLY A 154 -5.42 12.85 9.36
N LEU A 155 -4.99 11.88 8.55
CA LEU A 155 -5.50 10.50 8.52
C LEU A 155 -5.03 9.69 9.75
N LEU A 156 -5.82 8.68 10.12
CA LEU A 156 -5.38 7.62 11.04
C LEU A 156 -4.76 6.47 10.25
N TYR A 157 -3.82 5.76 10.87
CA TYR A 157 -3.05 4.68 10.25
C TYR A 157 -2.90 3.51 11.22
N VAL A 158 -2.98 2.27 10.71
CA VAL A 158 -2.63 1.05 11.45
C VAL A 158 -1.23 0.57 11.07
N VAL A 159 -0.38 0.34 12.07
CA VAL A 159 1.01 -0.13 11.89
C VAL A 159 1.02 -1.61 11.52
N THR A 160 1.79 -1.99 10.49
CA THR A 160 1.96 -3.41 10.08
C THR A 160 3.39 -3.93 10.23
N SER A 161 4.40 -3.07 10.17
CA SER A 161 5.78 -3.42 10.58
C SER A 161 6.54 -2.21 11.14
N ILE A 162 7.62 -2.47 11.87
CA ILE A 162 8.46 -1.44 12.51
C ILE A 162 9.94 -1.78 12.37
N ASP A 163 10.77 -0.75 12.48
CA ASP A 163 12.20 -0.87 12.73
C ASP A 163 12.59 0.09 13.87
N PRO A 164 12.86 -0.43 15.09
CA PRO A 164 13.30 0.38 16.21
C PRO A 164 14.72 0.96 16.04
N VAL A 165 15.58 0.33 15.24
CA VAL A 165 16.97 0.76 15.01
C VAL A 165 16.98 1.94 14.05
N ASN A 166 16.39 1.76 12.86
CA ASN A 166 16.28 2.80 11.85
C ASN A 166 15.15 3.81 12.12
N GLN A 167 14.42 3.65 13.23
CA GLN A 167 13.36 4.53 13.72
C GLN A 167 12.24 4.80 12.69
N TRP A 168 11.68 3.74 12.10
CA TRP A 168 10.55 3.83 11.16
C TRP A 168 9.40 2.88 11.50
N LEU A 169 8.15 3.32 11.23
CA LEU A 169 6.95 2.48 11.26
C LEU A 169 6.32 2.46 9.88
N PHE A 170 5.91 1.28 9.40
CA PHE A 170 5.19 1.08 8.14
C PHE A 170 3.71 0.88 8.48
N ALA A 171 2.83 1.63 7.82
CA ALA A 171 1.43 1.67 8.18
C ALA A 171 0.51 1.88 6.96
N PHE A 172 -0.72 1.43 7.11
CA PHE A 172 -1.81 1.62 6.14
C PHE A 172 -2.80 2.65 6.67
N ALA A 173 -3.23 3.60 5.85
CA ALA A 173 -4.26 4.56 6.25
C ALA A 173 -5.61 3.87 6.45
N LEU A 174 -6.41 4.37 7.39
CA LEU A 174 -7.76 3.89 7.70
C LEU A 174 -8.83 4.75 7.03
N ASP A 175 -9.94 4.14 6.58
CA ASP A 175 -11.12 4.91 6.15
C ASP A 175 -11.78 5.60 7.37
N PRO A 176 -11.82 6.95 7.43
CA PRO A 176 -12.46 7.66 8.53
C PRO A 176 -13.97 7.40 8.66
N ALA A 177 -14.63 6.91 7.61
CA ALA A 177 -16.05 6.57 7.61
C ALA A 177 -16.35 5.15 8.14
N SER A 178 -15.35 4.26 8.15
CA SER A 178 -15.50 2.87 8.64
C SER A 178 -15.20 2.70 10.14
N LEU A 179 -14.64 3.72 10.80
CA LEU A 179 -14.37 3.71 12.24
C LEU A 179 -15.65 3.37 13.04
N PRO A 180 -15.60 2.42 14.01
CA PRO A 180 -14.42 1.92 14.71
C PRO A 180 -13.68 0.74 14.03
N ALA A 181 -14.08 0.30 12.84
CA ALA A 181 -13.42 -0.81 12.17
C ALA A 181 -12.00 -0.44 11.69
N ILE A 182 -11.09 -1.40 11.76
CA ILE A 182 -9.78 -1.32 11.09
C ILE A 182 -10.00 -1.69 9.62
N ASP A 183 -10.37 -0.68 8.83
CA ASP A 183 -10.58 -0.75 7.39
C ASP A 183 -9.47 0.03 6.70
N THR A 184 -8.58 -0.67 6.00
CA THR A 184 -7.42 -0.08 5.30
C THR A 184 -7.73 0.35 3.86
N THR A 185 -9.01 0.40 3.47
CA THR A 185 -9.46 0.72 2.11
C THR A 185 -10.40 1.93 2.09
N ILE A 186 -9.87 3.10 1.75
CA ILE A 186 -10.61 4.36 1.77
C ILE A 186 -11.54 4.46 0.55
N THR A 187 -12.86 4.45 0.78
CA THR A 187 -13.86 4.44 -0.29
C THR A 187 -14.17 5.85 -0.80
N HIS A 188 -14.13 6.05 -2.13
CA HIS A 188 -14.50 7.31 -2.76
C HIS A 188 -15.38 7.09 -4.00
N THR A 189 -16.35 7.99 -4.25
CA THR A 189 -17.24 7.92 -5.41
C THR A 189 -17.13 9.17 -6.28
N TYR A 190 -16.63 9.00 -7.50
CA TYR A 190 -16.46 10.09 -8.44
C TYR A 190 -17.79 10.54 -9.08
N PRO A 191 -17.98 11.85 -9.36
CA PRO A 191 -19.23 12.39 -9.90
C PRO A 191 -19.55 11.91 -11.32
N SER A 192 -18.54 11.46 -12.07
CA SER A 192 -18.65 10.84 -13.38
C SER A 192 -17.58 9.75 -13.54
N ALA A 193 -17.74 8.91 -14.56
CA ALA A 193 -16.60 8.15 -15.09
C ALA A 193 -15.58 9.12 -15.70
N GLY A 194 -14.32 8.71 -15.76
CA GLY A 194 -13.22 9.49 -16.35
C GLY A 194 -11.95 9.50 -15.51
N ASN A 195 -10.99 10.32 -15.95
CA ASN A 195 -9.65 10.41 -15.38
C ASN A 195 -9.58 11.50 -14.30
N PHE A 196 -9.08 11.15 -13.11
CA PHE A 196 -8.88 12.05 -11.98
C PHE A 196 -7.49 11.85 -11.38
N THR A 197 -6.84 12.91 -10.93
CA THR A 197 -5.64 12.78 -10.08
C THR A 197 -6.09 12.64 -8.63
N ALA A 198 -5.53 11.66 -7.91
CA ALA A 198 -5.62 11.59 -6.46
C ALA A 198 -4.21 11.56 -5.86
N ALA A 199 -4.00 12.18 -4.71
CA ALA A 199 -2.68 12.33 -4.10
C ALA A 199 -2.74 12.45 -2.58
N ILE A 200 -1.62 12.13 -1.93
CA ILE A 200 -1.23 12.73 -0.65
C ILE A 200 -0.12 13.76 -0.95
N ASP A 201 -0.16 14.93 -0.31
CA ASP A 201 0.80 16.01 -0.51
C ASP A 201 0.98 16.80 0.79
N SER A 202 2.17 16.81 1.39
CA SER A 202 2.46 17.60 2.60
C SER A 202 3.95 17.72 2.93
N GLY A 203 4.28 18.50 3.96
CA GLY A 203 5.53 18.40 4.72
C GLY A 203 5.54 17.13 5.59
N ASP A 204 6.66 16.64 6.11
CA ASP A 204 8.06 17.08 5.99
C ASP A 204 8.92 15.83 5.80
N ARG A 205 9.68 15.79 4.70
CA ARG A 205 10.76 14.83 4.53
C ARG A 205 11.84 15.05 5.60
N ILE A 206 12.70 14.06 5.80
CA ILE A 206 13.82 14.16 6.73
C ILE A 206 14.67 15.41 6.42
N ARG A 207 15.10 16.14 7.46
CA ARG A 207 15.97 17.34 7.39
C ARG A 207 17.44 16.95 7.43
N LYS A 208 18.35 17.92 7.34
CA LYS A 208 19.80 17.68 7.30
C LYS A 208 20.41 17.64 8.71
N ALA A 209 19.96 16.69 9.55
CA ALA A 209 20.23 16.69 10.99
C ALA A 209 20.47 15.29 11.58
N SER A 210 21.39 15.20 12.54
CA SER A 210 21.80 13.93 13.17
C SER A 210 20.61 13.12 13.73
N PRO A 211 20.53 11.79 13.48
CA PRO A 211 21.53 10.94 12.83
C PRO A 211 21.39 10.88 11.30
N ASN A 212 20.37 11.51 10.72
CA ASN A 212 19.93 11.30 9.34
C ASN A 212 20.17 12.55 8.47
N PHE A 213 21.26 12.57 7.71
CA PHE A 213 21.58 13.68 6.81
C PHE A 213 20.97 13.43 5.44
N HIS A 214 19.72 13.90 5.26
CA HIS A 214 19.10 13.98 3.93
C HIS A 214 19.85 15.01 3.07
N ILE A 215 20.20 14.64 1.85
CA ILE A 215 21.08 15.42 0.97
C ILE A 215 20.31 16.22 -0.08
N ASN A 216 19.49 15.56 -0.90
CA ASN A 216 18.86 16.18 -2.06
C ASN A 216 17.57 16.96 -1.77
N ASN A 217 16.64 16.44 -0.96
CA ASN A 217 15.35 17.10 -0.67
C ASN A 217 15.10 17.33 0.83
N ALA A 218 16.16 17.74 1.56
CA ALA A 218 16.10 18.01 2.99
C ALA A 218 15.00 19.04 3.34
N GLY A 219 14.14 18.67 4.31
CA GLY A 219 13.06 19.52 4.84
C GLY A 219 11.95 19.91 3.85
N GLY A 220 12.01 19.44 2.60
CA GLY A 220 10.95 19.65 1.62
C GLY A 220 9.72 18.78 1.88
N GLY A 221 8.64 19.08 1.16
CA GLY A 221 7.47 18.21 1.16
C GLY A 221 7.68 16.94 0.35
N TYR A 222 6.68 16.07 0.44
CA TYR A 222 6.49 14.92 -0.42
C TYR A 222 5.11 15.00 -1.05
N ARG A 223 5.02 14.48 -2.27
CA ARG A 223 3.77 14.21 -2.98
C ARG A 223 3.84 12.78 -3.47
N VAL A 224 2.75 12.03 -3.31
CA VAL A 224 2.61 10.69 -3.90
C VAL A 224 1.24 10.68 -4.58
N GLU A 225 1.24 10.68 -5.91
CA GLU A 225 0.01 10.76 -6.70
C GLU A 225 -0.27 9.50 -7.54
N THR A 226 -1.54 9.34 -7.90
CA THR A 226 -2.05 8.30 -8.77
C THR A 226 -3.04 8.89 -9.78
N LEU A 227 -3.08 8.31 -10.99
CA LEU A 227 -4.10 8.58 -11.98
C LEU A 227 -5.22 7.55 -11.82
N VAL A 228 -6.40 8.01 -11.39
CA VAL A 228 -7.60 7.20 -11.21
C VAL A 228 -8.43 7.20 -12.49
N ASN A 229 -8.83 6.03 -12.98
CA ASN A 229 -9.60 5.87 -14.21
C ASN A 229 -11.02 5.36 -13.91
N ALA A 230 -11.79 6.18 -13.18
CA ALA A 230 -13.06 5.79 -12.58
C ALA A 230 -14.11 5.39 -13.63
N GLY A 231 -14.90 4.35 -13.34
CA GLY A 231 -15.97 3.87 -14.23
C GLY A 231 -15.54 2.91 -15.32
N THR A 232 -14.24 2.59 -15.46
CA THR A 232 -13.74 1.65 -16.48
C THR A 232 -13.72 0.19 -16.03
N GLY A 233 -13.64 -0.06 -14.72
CA GLY A 233 -13.37 -1.40 -14.16
C GLY A 233 -11.88 -1.75 -14.07
N ASN A 234 -10.98 -0.79 -14.33
CA ASN A 234 -9.54 -0.92 -14.09
C ASN A 234 -9.20 -0.82 -12.59
N SER A 235 -8.12 -1.46 -12.17
CA SER A 235 -7.42 -1.21 -10.90
C SER A 235 -6.16 -0.38 -11.15
N SER A 236 -5.35 -0.10 -10.12
CA SER A 236 -4.00 0.42 -10.29
C SER A 236 -2.95 -0.66 -10.07
N PRO A 237 -1.71 -0.46 -10.55
CA PRO A 237 -0.57 -1.24 -10.10
C PRO A 237 -0.38 -1.12 -8.59
N VAL A 238 0.20 -2.15 -7.98
CA VAL A 238 0.50 -2.24 -6.55
C VAL A 238 2.00 -2.48 -6.35
N SER A 239 2.59 -1.85 -5.34
CA SER A 239 4.01 -1.98 -4.97
C SER A 239 4.19 -2.06 -3.44
N ALA A 240 5.37 -2.53 -3.02
CA ALA A 240 5.90 -2.36 -1.67
C ALA A 240 7.44 -2.44 -1.70
N LEU A 241 8.12 -1.41 -1.22
CA LEU A 241 9.55 -1.44 -0.91
C LEU A 241 9.77 -1.24 0.59
N PRO A 242 10.94 -1.61 1.14
CA PRO A 242 11.37 -1.04 2.40
C PRO A 242 11.49 0.49 2.27
N PRO A 243 11.28 1.26 3.35
CA PRO A 243 11.39 2.71 3.32
C PRO A 243 12.81 3.23 3.12
N ILE A 244 13.81 2.39 3.35
CA ILE A 244 15.23 2.69 3.15
C ILE A 244 15.81 1.49 2.38
N VAL A 245 16.31 1.75 1.18
CA VAL A 245 17.16 0.81 0.42
C VAL A 245 18.61 1.16 0.70
N LEU A 246 19.44 0.18 1.06
CA LEU A 246 20.87 0.41 1.26
C LEU A 246 21.63 0.31 -0.07
N CYS A 247 22.57 1.23 -0.29
CA CYS A 247 23.44 1.28 -1.46
C CYS A 247 24.89 1.55 -1.02
N PRO A 248 25.90 0.93 -1.65
CA PRO A 248 27.30 1.21 -1.33
C PRO A 248 27.67 2.67 -1.61
N VAL A 249 28.57 3.23 -0.80
CA VAL A 249 29.33 4.45 -1.10
C VAL A 249 30.32 4.15 -2.22
N ASN A 250 30.42 5.03 -3.23
CA ASN A 250 31.29 4.89 -4.40
C ASN A 250 31.12 3.61 -5.25
N GLY A 251 29.97 2.93 -5.14
CA GLY A 251 29.65 1.71 -5.90
C GLY A 251 28.45 1.86 -6.83
N VAL A 252 28.20 0.84 -7.66
CA VAL A 252 26.99 0.77 -8.49
C VAL A 252 25.88 0.05 -7.72
N CYS A 253 24.90 0.80 -7.24
CA CYS A 253 23.70 0.24 -6.64
C CYS A 253 22.68 -0.17 -7.72
N SER A 254 22.14 -1.39 -7.63
CA SER A 254 21.08 -1.86 -8.53
C SER A 254 20.11 -2.80 -7.82
N PHE A 255 18.81 -2.57 -7.99
CA PHE A 255 17.74 -3.36 -7.38
C PHE A 255 16.44 -3.24 -8.19
N THR A 256 15.49 -4.16 -7.98
CA THR A 256 14.19 -4.10 -8.66
C THR A 256 13.16 -3.40 -7.77
N VAL A 257 12.52 -2.36 -8.30
CA VAL A 257 11.27 -1.81 -7.76
C VAL A 257 10.15 -2.77 -8.16
N PRO A 258 9.48 -3.46 -7.22
CA PRO A 258 8.41 -4.38 -7.58
C PRO A 258 7.18 -3.60 -8.03
N GLY A 259 6.45 -4.16 -8.98
CA GLY A 259 5.13 -3.71 -9.37
C GLY A 259 4.33 -4.89 -9.87
N ALA A 260 3.10 -5.04 -9.38
CA ALA A 260 2.16 -6.06 -9.82
C ALA A 260 0.84 -5.40 -10.21
N ASP A 261 0.32 -5.76 -11.38
CA ASP A 261 -0.97 -5.26 -11.85
C ASP A 261 -2.09 -6.26 -11.49
N PRO A 262 -3.23 -5.82 -10.92
CA PRO A 262 -4.35 -6.71 -10.58
C PRO A 262 -5.12 -7.27 -11.79
N ASP A 263 -5.19 -6.50 -12.88
CA ASP A 263 -5.96 -6.84 -14.08
C ASP A 263 -5.09 -7.54 -15.15
N GLY A 264 -3.76 -7.43 -15.01
CA GLY A 264 -2.75 -8.11 -15.82
C GLY A 264 -2.17 -7.25 -16.94
N ASP A 265 -2.34 -5.93 -16.86
CA ASP A 265 -1.88 -5.00 -17.88
C ASP A 265 -0.36 -4.77 -17.88
N PRO A 266 0.26 -4.47 -19.05
CA PRO A 266 1.69 -4.20 -19.13
C PRO A 266 2.12 -2.97 -18.33
N LEU A 267 3.05 -3.16 -17.39
CA LEU A 267 3.64 -2.07 -16.60
C LEU A 267 4.85 -1.43 -17.30
N ARG A 268 4.97 -0.11 -17.18
CA ARG A 268 6.17 0.66 -17.55
C ARG A 268 6.64 1.51 -16.37
N PHE A 269 7.91 1.35 -16.02
CA PHE A 269 8.55 2.10 -14.93
C PHE A 269 9.33 3.30 -15.47
N ARG A 270 9.31 4.41 -14.72
CA ARG A 270 10.16 5.60 -14.95
C ARG A 270 10.43 6.32 -13.63
N LEU A 271 11.41 7.23 -13.59
CA LEU A 271 11.50 8.19 -12.50
C LEU A 271 10.30 9.14 -12.55
N SER A 272 9.78 9.51 -11.38
CA SER A 272 8.80 10.58 -11.27
C SER A 272 9.41 11.93 -11.65
N THR A 273 8.62 12.78 -12.28
CA THR A 273 8.97 14.20 -12.44
C THR A 273 8.89 14.91 -11.09
N ALA A 274 9.56 16.06 -10.96
CA ALA A 274 9.62 16.78 -9.71
C ALA A 274 8.24 17.22 -9.18
N ALA A 275 7.31 17.56 -10.07
CA ALA A 275 5.93 17.94 -9.74
C ALA A 275 5.04 16.74 -9.34
N GLU A 276 5.40 15.52 -9.70
CA GLU A 276 4.74 14.30 -9.19
C GLU A 276 5.23 13.96 -7.76
N ALA A 277 6.41 14.45 -7.36
CA ALA A 277 7.12 14.03 -6.14
C ALA A 277 7.16 15.05 -4.99
N SER A 278 6.84 16.33 -5.24
CA SER A 278 6.47 17.31 -4.19
C SER A 278 5.80 18.57 -4.77
N SER A 279 4.79 19.12 -4.09
CA SER A 279 4.33 20.50 -4.30
C SER A 279 5.00 21.53 -3.37
N ILE A 280 5.70 21.09 -2.32
CA ILE A 280 6.35 21.96 -1.33
C ILE A 280 7.88 21.89 -1.47
N LEU A 281 8.50 23.05 -1.66
CA LEU A 281 9.91 23.20 -1.99
C LEU A 281 10.83 22.86 -0.80
N PRO A 282 11.98 22.19 -1.02
CA PRO A 282 13.02 22.00 0.00
C PRO A 282 13.54 23.33 0.57
N ASP A 283 13.50 23.48 1.89
CA ASP A 283 14.03 24.65 2.61
C ASP A 283 15.52 24.49 2.99
N GLU A 284 15.97 23.26 3.25
CA GLU A 284 17.33 22.91 3.66
C GLU A 284 18.23 22.38 2.52
N SER A 285 17.75 22.40 1.26
CA SER A 285 18.53 21.96 0.09
C SER A 285 18.87 23.12 -0.86
N PRO A 286 20.05 23.77 -0.74
CA PRO A 286 20.44 24.93 -1.55
C PRO A 286 20.49 24.68 -3.07
N ALA A 287 20.62 23.43 -3.50
CA ALA A 287 20.67 23.06 -4.91
C ALA A 287 19.31 22.60 -5.49
N CYS A 288 18.28 22.43 -4.65
CA CYS A 288 16.92 21.99 -5.05
C CYS A 288 15.81 22.98 -4.60
N GLN A 289 16.16 24.24 -4.31
CA GLN A 289 15.26 25.26 -3.77
C GLN A 289 14.03 25.59 -4.65
N SER A 290 13.97 25.10 -5.89
CA SER A 290 12.89 25.37 -6.84
C SER A 290 12.07 24.14 -7.22
N THR A 291 12.49 22.91 -6.92
CA THR A 291 11.77 21.68 -7.28
C THR A 291 12.38 20.42 -6.62
N PHE A 292 11.63 19.32 -6.53
CA PHE A 292 12.15 18.02 -6.06
C PHE A 292 13.23 17.45 -7.01
N CYS A 293 14.35 17.01 -6.46
CA CYS A 293 15.46 16.42 -7.19
C CYS A 293 15.55 14.91 -7.01
N GLN A 294 15.57 14.16 -8.11
CA GLN A 294 16.07 12.77 -8.10
C GLN A 294 17.59 12.75 -7.77
N PRO A 295 18.17 11.63 -7.32
CA PRO A 295 19.62 11.54 -7.11
C PRO A 295 20.38 11.73 -8.43
N GLY A 296 21.31 12.69 -8.48
CA GLY A 296 22.07 12.97 -9.69
C GLY A 296 22.68 14.37 -9.79
N PRO A 297 23.27 14.69 -10.96
CA PRO A 297 23.82 16.00 -11.25
C PRO A 297 22.71 17.03 -11.46
N LEU A 298 22.98 18.25 -11.00
CA LEU A 298 22.09 19.41 -11.11
C LEU A 298 22.86 20.58 -11.74
N PHE A 299 22.15 21.61 -12.17
CA PHE A 299 22.75 22.83 -12.73
C PHE A 299 23.47 23.72 -11.68
N SER A 300 23.42 23.31 -10.41
CA SER A 300 24.03 23.94 -9.24
C SER A 300 25.43 23.36 -8.96
N PHE A 301 26.37 24.23 -8.57
CA PHE A 301 27.76 23.84 -8.29
C PHE A 301 28.10 23.98 -6.79
N PRO A 302 28.68 22.95 -6.15
CA PRO A 302 28.83 21.57 -6.65
C PRO A 302 27.49 20.80 -6.69
N PRO A 303 27.32 19.83 -7.59
CA PRO A 303 26.15 18.95 -7.60
C PRO A 303 26.19 17.94 -6.43
N PHE A 304 25.02 17.47 -5.99
CA PHE A 304 24.94 16.47 -4.91
C PHE A 304 25.47 15.08 -5.28
N ALA A 305 25.47 14.74 -6.57
CA ALA A 305 26.16 13.57 -7.11
C ALA A 305 26.55 13.88 -8.57
N PRO A 306 27.68 13.36 -9.10
CA PRO A 306 28.03 13.55 -10.50
C PRO A 306 27.21 12.64 -11.43
N ASN A 307 26.81 11.47 -10.94
CA ASN A 307 26.16 10.40 -11.69
C ASN A 307 24.67 10.36 -11.39
N ALA A 308 23.85 10.30 -12.44
CA ALA A 308 22.39 10.27 -12.33
C ALA A 308 21.88 8.87 -11.95
N ALA A 309 20.89 8.81 -11.06
CA ALA A 309 20.06 7.62 -10.92
C ALA A 309 19.19 7.41 -12.16
N SER A 310 18.82 6.15 -12.40
CA SER A 310 18.01 5.73 -13.54
C SER A 310 17.12 4.56 -13.16
N ILE A 311 16.07 4.32 -13.96
CA ILE A 311 15.28 3.09 -13.87
C ILE A 311 14.94 2.61 -15.28
N SER A 312 15.10 1.31 -15.51
CA SER A 312 14.67 0.63 -16.74
C SER A 312 13.15 0.57 -16.83
N THR A 313 12.60 0.39 -18.04
CA THR A 313 11.15 0.27 -18.24
C THR A 313 10.53 -0.95 -17.54
N THR A 314 11.34 -1.90 -17.08
CA THR A 314 10.95 -3.12 -16.35
C THR A 314 11.26 -3.06 -14.85
N GLY A 315 11.52 -1.87 -14.29
CA GLY A 315 11.59 -1.66 -12.84
C GLY A 315 12.95 -1.88 -12.17
N VAL A 316 13.99 -2.28 -12.91
CA VAL A 316 15.37 -2.30 -12.36
C VAL A 316 15.88 -0.87 -12.25
N TYR A 317 16.05 -0.40 -11.02
CA TYR A 317 16.66 0.87 -10.65
C TYR A 317 18.18 0.70 -10.61
N THR A 318 18.93 1.70 -11.09
CA THR A 318 20.40 1.69 -11.08
C THR A 318 20.95 3.09 -10.83
N TRP A 319 21.86 3.21 -9.88
CA TRP A 319 22.58 4.44 -9.57
C TRP A 319 24.04 4.15 -9.21
N ASP A 320 24.97 4.76 -9.95
CA ASP A 320 26.38 4.86 -9.59
C ASP A 320 26.55 5.97 -8.55
N THR A 321 27.03 5.62 -7.35
CA THR A 321 27.14 6.53 -6.21
C THR A 321 28.52 7.20 -6.10
N THR A 322 29.42 6.98 -7.06
CA THR A 322 30.79 7.54 -7.08
C THR A 322 30.78 9.05 -6.96
N GLY A 323 31.44 9.57 -5.91
CA GLY A 323 31.50 11.01 -5.64
C GLY A 323 30.17 11.64 -5.20
N ALA A 324 29.18 10.85 -4.75
CA ALA A 324 27.99 11.37 -4.09
C ALA A 324 28.35 12.13 -2.79
N THR A 325 27.59 13.18 -2.48
CA THR A 325 27.78 14.01 -1.29
C THR A 325 27.34 13.25 -0.04
N LEU A 326 28.30 12.91 0.81
CA LEU A 326 28.04 12.25 2.08
C LEU A 326 27.61 13.24 3.18
N GLY A 327 26.90 12.72 4.19
CA GLY A 327 26.75 13.38 5.48
C GLY A 327 28.06 13.41 6.28
N PRO A 328 28.09 14.06 7.45
CA PRO A 328 29.21 13.94 8.39
C PRO A 328 29.50 12.48 8.77
N ALA A 329 30.76 12.16 9.05
CA ALA A 329 31.18 10.82 9.46
C ALA A 329 30.37 10.32 10.67
N GLY A 330 29.96 9.04 10.63
CA GLY A 330 29.09 8.44 11.65
C GLY A 330 27.61 8.88 11.58
N SER A 331 27.15 9.40 10.45
CA SER A 331 25.73 9.72 10.21
C SER A 331 25.18 9.05 8.96
N ASN A 332 23.89 8.74 8.96
CA ASN A 332 23.19 8.11 7.85
C ASN A 332 23.06 9.12 6.70
N THR A 333 23.76 8.87 5.59
CA THR A 333 23.65 9.68 4.37
C THR A 333 22.40 9.25 3.61
N LEU A 334 21.40 10.12 3.50
CA LEU A 334 20.12 9.79 2.87
C LEU A 334 19.85 10.60 1.60
N TYR A 335 19.32 9.94 0.58
CA TYR A 335 18.75 10.55 -0.62
C TYR A 335 17.30 10.10 -0.76
N SER A 336 16.38 10.98 -1.12
CA SER A 336 15.03 10.58 -1.54
C SER A 336 14.98 10.38 -3.06
N THR A 337 14.17 9.43 -3.50
CA THR A 337 13.91 9.15 -4.91
C THR A 337 12.46 8.72 -5.07
N GLN A 338 11.90 8.93 -6.26
CA GLN A 338 10.53 8.50 -6.54
C GLN A 338 10.41 7.91 -7.94
N VAL A 339 9.72 6.77 -8.01
CA VAL A 339 9.43 6.03 -9.24
C VAL A 339 7.94 6.11 -9.54
N THR A 340 7.59 6.36 -10.80
CA THR A 340 6.23 6.17 -11.30
C THR A 340 6.15 4.82 -12.01
N ILE A 341 5.15 4.03 -11.65
CA ILE A 341 4.72 2.83 -12.37
C ILE A 341 3.47 3.20 -13.17
N GLU A 342 3.51 3.04 -14.49
CA GLU A 342 2.41 3.30 -15.41
C GLU A 342 1.78 1.97 -15.86
N ASP A 343 0.46 1.81 -15.69
CA ASP A 343 -0.30 0.72 -16.30
C ASP A 343 -0.71 1.16 -17.72
N LEU A 344 -0.48 0.28 -18.70
CA LEU A 344 -0.63 0.58 -20.11
C LEU A 344 -1.72 -0.24 -20.77
N ASP A 345 -2.47 0.37 -21.69
CA ASP A 345 -3.34 -0.38 -22.60
C ASP A 345 -2.54 -1.24 -23.59
N ALA A 346 -3.23 -2.12 -24.31
CA ALA A 346 -2.64 -2.97 -25.35
C ALA A 346 -2.02 -2.21 -26.54
N ALA A 347 -2.09 -0.88 -26.57
CA ALA A 347 -1.44 0.00 -27.54
C ALA A 347 -0.28 0.83 -26.93
N GLY A 348 -0.02 0.71 -25.62
CA GLY A 348 1.07 1.39 -24.89
C GLY A 348 0.71 2.75 -24.29
N ASN A 349 -0.57 3.15 -24.30
CA ASN A 349 -1.06 4.38 -23.68
C ASN A 349 -1.28 4.19 -22.18
N VAL A 350 -1.00 5.21 -21.37
CA VAL A 350 -1.19 5.15 -19.91
C VAL A 350 -2.68 5.14 -19.56
N LYS A 351 -3.15 4.08 -18.90
CA LYS A 351 -4.50 3.95 -18.35
C LYS A 351 -4.58 4.50 -16.94
N SER A 352 -3.66 4.07 -16.07
CA SER A 352 -3.45 4.57 -14.71
C SER A 352 -1.95 4.69 -14.42
N LYS A 353 -1.61 5.32 -13.30
CA LYS A 353 -0.23 5.37 -12.78
C LYS A 353 -0.25 5.39 -11.26
N VAL A 354 0.84 4.97 -10.64
CA VAL A 354 1.07 5.06 -9.19
C VAL A 354 2.51 5.49 -8.91
N ALA A 355 2.71 6.32 -7.90
CA ALA A 355 4.03 6.65 -7.37
C ALA A 355 4.48 5.65 -6.29
N VAL A 356 5.79 5.45 -6.21
CA VAL A 356 6.51 4.75 -5.14
C VAL A 356 7.66 5.64 -4.71
N ASP A 357 7.52 6.25 -3.54
CA ASP A 357 8.51 7.16 -2.94
C ASP A 357 9.28 6.46 -1.83
N PHE A 358 10.61 6.57 -1.82
CA PHE A 358 11.47 5.90 -0.85
C PHE A 358 12.81 6.62 -0.64
N LEU A 359 13.52 6.23 0.43
CA LEU A 359 14.88 6.68 0.70
C LEU A 359 15.91 5.65 0.21
N ILE A 360 17.02 6.15 -0.29
CA ILE A 360 18.27 5.42 -0.41
C ILE A 360 19.18 5.89 0.72
N GLN A 361 19.79 4.95 1.46
CA GLN A 361 20.90 5.25 2.37
C GLN A 361 22.20 4.80 1.73
N LEU A 362 23.19 5.69 1.70
CA LEU A 362 24.56 5.32 1.35
C LEU A 362 25.27 4.74 2.58
N VAL A 363 25.88 3.57 2.43
CA VAL A 363 26.63 2.84 3.46
C VAL A 363 28.07 2.60 3.02
N SER A 364 29.03 2.76 3.93
CA SER A 364 30.41 2.29 3.75
C SER A 364 30.45 0.78 3.93
N VAL A 365 30.87 0.05 2.90
CA VAL A 365 30.92 -1.42 2.78
C VAL A 365 31.97 -1.79 1.72
N GLU A 366 32.57 -2.98 1.80
CA GLU A 366 33.55 -3.49 0.84
C GLU A 366 32.94 -3.85 -0.54
N VAL A 367 33.76 -3.75 -1.60
CA VAL A 367 33.38 -4.07 -2.99
C VAL A 367 34.30 -5.15 -3.57
N CYS A 368 33.83 -6.41 -3.53
CA CYS A 368 34.63 -7.59 -3.83
C CYS A 368 35.53 -7.49 -5.08
N GLY A 369 36.84 -7.48 -4.86
CA GLY A 369 37.88 -7.63 -5.88
C GLY A 369 38.32 -6.32 -6.52
N ASP A 370 38.04 -5.16 -5.91
CA ASP A 370 38.63 -3.88 -6.32
C ASP A 370 40.03 -3.65 -5.70
N GLY A 371 40.33 -4.32 -4.58
CA GLY A 371 41.62 -4.26 -3.89
C GLY A 371 41.84 -3.00 -3.05
N ILE A 372 40.77 -2.35 -2.60
CA ILE A 372 40.77 -1.11 -1.83
C ILE A 372 39.96 -1.30 -0.53
N ASP A 373 40.54 -0.90 0.60
CA ASP A 373 39.82 -0.63 1.86
C ASP A 373 38.75 0.47 1.62
N ASN A 374 37.51 0.06 1.35
CA ASN A 374 36.37 0.91 0.99
C ASN A 374 35.66 1.42 2.25
N ASP A 375 35.58 0.57 3.27
CA ASP A 375 34.85 0.79 4.52
C ASP A 375 35.68 1.59 5.55
N GLY A 376 36.99 1.35 5.65
CA GLY A 376 37.92 2.04 6.55
C GLY A 376 38.35 1.24 7.80
N ASP A 377 37.97 -0.03 7.92
CA ASP A 377 38.39 -0.99 8.96
C ASP A 377 39.91 -1.30 8.93
N GLY A 378 40.53 -1.31 7.74
CA GLY A 378 41.94 -1.63 7.53
C GLY A 378 42.23 -3.03 6.97
N GLN A 379 41.20 -3.80 6.64
CA GLN A 379 41.25 -4.98 5.78
C GLN A 379 40.93 -4.59 4.31
N ILE A 380 40.72 -5.57 3.41
CA ILE A 380 40.50 -5.40 1.96
C ILE A 380 39.75 -6.62 1.40
N ASP A 381 38.66 -6.39 0.66
CA ASP A 381 37.88 -7.40 -0.08
C ASP A 381 37.18 -8.48 0.81
N GLU A 382 37.03 -8.28 2.13
CA GLU A 382 36.28 -9.18 3.03
C GLU A 382 34.80 -8.82 3.20
N ASP A 383 34.01 -9.78 3.70
CA ASP A 383 32.59 -9.65 4.07
C ASP A 383 31.71 -8.86 3.06
N CYS A 384 32.09 -8.96 1.79
CA CYS A 384 31.61 -8.14 0.67
C CYS A 384 30.50 -8.82 -0.15
N ASN A 385 30.10 -10.04 0.20
CA ASN A 385 29.01 -10.76 -0.47
C ASN A 385 27.68 -10.44 0.24
N PRO A 386 26.63 -9.98 -0.47
CA PRO A 386 25.36 -9.64 0.18
C PRO A 386 24.56 -10.89 0.61
N PRO A 387 23.72 -10.79 1.67
CA PRO A 387 22.87 -11.87 2.15
C PRO A 387 22.00 -12.49 1.06
N VAL A 388 21.89 -13.81 1.02
CA VAL A 388 21.04 -14.51 0.05
C VAL A 388 19.76 -15.03 0.70
N PHE A 389 18.62 -14.84 0.02
CA PHE A 389 17.36 -15.49 0.40
C PHE A 389 17.35 -16.94 -0.09
N ASN A 390 17.08 -17.86 0.83
CA ASN A 390 16.89 -19.28 0.51
C ASN A 390 15.40 -19.60 0.25
N ASN A 391 14.48 -18.83 0.87
CA ASN A 391 13.04 -18.86 0.60
C ASN A 391 12.37 -17.56 1.11
N PRO A 392 11.31 -17.01 0.47
CA PRO A 392 10.69 -17.44 -0.78
C PRO A 392 11.59 -17.22 -1.99
N VAL A 393 11.18 -17.70 -3.16
CA VAL A 393 11.78 -17.28 -4.44
C VAL A 393 11.37 -15.83 -4.69
N CYS A 394 12.34 -14.93 -4.78
CA CYS A 394 12.09 -13.50 -4.96
C CYS A 394 11.44 -13.23 -6.34
N GLY A 395 10.46 -12.33 -6.38
CA GLY A 395 9.62 -12.08 -7.56
C GLY A 395 8.54 -13.14 -7.82
N SER A 396 8.33 -14.10 -6.91
CA SER A 396 7.26 -15.11 -7.05
C SER A 396 5.86 -14.54 -6.79
N THR A 397 4.88 -15.05 -7.53
CA THR A 397 3.45 -14.82 -7.28
C THR A 397 2.82 -16.05 -6.62
N THR A 398 2.08 -15.85 -5.54
CA THR A 398 1.34 -16.89 -4.82
C THR A 398 -0.13 -16.53 -4.73
N THR A 399 -1.02 -17.46 -5.08
CA THR A 399 -2.48 -17.26 -5.02
C THR A 399 -3.08 -18.00 -3.83
N VAL A 400 -4.04 -17.36 -3.14
CA VAL A 400 -4.84 -17.93 -2.06
C VAL A 400 -6.29 -17.47 -2.19
N ASN A 401 -7.25 -18.29 -1.77
CA ASN A 401 -8.66 -17.87 -1.72
C ASN A 401 -8.94 -17.20 -0.36
N ALA A 402 -9.76 -16.16 -0.34
CA ALA A 402 -10.28 -15.58 0.90
C ALA A 402 -10.90 -16.66 1.81
N GLY A 403 -10.53 -16.64 3.09
CA GLY A 403 -10.85 -17.67 4.09
C GLY A 403 -9.89 -18.86 4.14
N GLY A 404 -8.95 -18.98 3.19
CA GLY A 404 -7.87 -19.97 3.20
C GLY A 404 -6.59 -19.41 3.84
N THR A 405 -5.87 -20.22 4.61
CA THR A 405 -4.60 -19.83 5.22
C THR A 405 -3.43 -20.02 4.25
N LEU A 406 -2.68 -18.97 3.99
CA LEU A 406 -1.37 -19.00 3.33
C LEU A 406 -0.27 -18.95 4.41
N SER A 407 0.70 -19.87 4.34
CA SER A 407 1.89 -19.83 5.20
C SER A 407 3.11 -20.41 4.49
N PHE A 408 4.27 -19.78 4.71
CA PHE A 408 5.57 -20.21 4.19
C PHE A 408 6.71 -19.71 5.08
N THR A 409 7.83 -20.43 5.10
CA THR A 409 9.06 -19.99 5.77
C THR A 409 9.75 -18.90 4.96
N VAL A 410 10.20 -17.84 5.61
CA VAL A 410 11.17 -16.88 5.08
C VAL A 410 12.52 -17.20 5.70
N GLN A 411 13.55 -17.35 4.86
CA GLN A 411 14.90 -17.69 5.28
C GLN A 411 15.92 -16.92 4.45
N ALA A 412 16.89 -16.33 5.14
CA ALA A 412 18.09 -15.76 4.54
C ALA A 412 19.35 -16.21 5.28
N SER A 413 20.48 -16.20 4.59
CA SER A 413 21.79 -16.57 5.09
C SER A 413 22.87 -15.71 4.45
N ASP A 414 23.91 -15.38 5.19
CA ASP A 414 25.10 -14.76 4.63
C ASP A 414 26.17 -15.82 4.33
N PRO A 415 26.84 -15.79 3.17
CA PRO A 415 27.94 -16.70 2.88
C PRO A 415 29.23 -16.40 3.67
N ASP A 416 29.43 -15.17 4.16
CA ASP A 416 30.71 -14.72 4.71
C ASP A 416 30.88 -15.00 6.22
N SER A 417 32.13 -15.16 6.65
CA SER A 417 32.49 -16.02 7.79
C SER A 417 32.46 -15.32 9.15
N GLY A 418 31.26 -14.95 9.57
CA GLY A 418 31.01 -14.28 10.85
C GLY A 418 29.80 -13.34 10.81
N GLN A 419 29.35 -13.02 9.60
CA GLN A 419 28.24 -12.14 9.33
C GLN A 419 26.90 -12.64 9.90
N THR A 420 26.11 -11.70 10.42
CA THR A 420 24.82 -11.91 11.07
C THR A 420 23.72 -11.18 10.28
N VAL A 421 22.88 -11.95 9.58
CA VAL A 421 21.77 -11.38 8.79
C VAL A 421 20.63 -10.92 9.70
N THR A 422 20.22 -9.67 9.55
CA THR A 422 18.96 -9.12 10.07
C THR A 422 17.89 -9.17 8.97
N LEU A 423 16.80 -9.88 9.25
CA LEU A 423 15.63 -10.06 8.41
C LEU A 423 14.52 -9.08 8.83
N ASN A 424 13.96 -8.32 7.90
CA ASN A 424 12.79 -7.45 8.12
C ASN A 424 11.77 -7.54 6.95
N VAL A 425 10.61 -6.86 7.06
CA VAL A 425 9.53 -6.89 6.06
C VAL A 425 8.80 -5.55 5.91
N ALA A 426 8.40 -5.22 4.68
CA ALA A 426 7.56 -4.08 4.32
C ALA A 426 6.35 -4.53 3.48
N GLY A 427 5.27 -3.75 3.49
CA GLY A 427 4.03 -4.05 2.76
C GLY A 427 3.15 -5.15 3.37
N LEU A 428 3.46 -5.63 4.58
CA LEU A 428 2.78 -6.77 5.21
C LEU A 428 1.25 -6.51 5.32
N PRO A 429 0.37 -7.39 4.78
CA PRO A 429 -1.08 -7.18 4.80
C PRO A 429 -1.71 -7.18 6.20
N ALA A 430 -2.90 -6.60 6.31
CA ALA A 430 -3.67 -6.59 7.56
C ALA A 430 -3.95 -8.03 8.05
N GLY A 431 -3.68 -8.28 9.34
CA GLY A 431 -3.84 -9.60 9.96
C GLY A 431 -2.83 -10.67 9.51
N ALA A 432 -1.85 -10.34 8.65
CA ALA A 432 -0.72 -11.22 8.39
C ALA A 432 0.29 -11.16 9.57
N THR A 433 1.04 -12.24 9.77
CA THR A 433 1.94 -12.41 10.92
C THR A 433 3.27 -13.02 10.50
N MET A 434 4.33 -12.65 11.24
CA MET A 434 5.65 -13.26 11.15
C MET A 434 5.99 -13.95 12.47
N THR A 435 6.35 -15.24 12.45
CA THR A 435 6.64 -16.03 13.66
C THR A 435 8.01 -16.74 13.54
N PRO A 436 9.03 -16.35 14.33
CA PRO A 436 9.05 -15.23 15.28
C PRO A 436 8.91 -13.87 14.59
N SER A 437 8.49 -12.85 15.34
CA SER A 437 8.32 -11.49 14.85
C SER A 437 9.61 -10.92 14.23
N LEU A 438 9.44 -10.07 13.22
CA LEU A 438 10.52 -9.27 12.62
C LEU A 438 10.50 -7.83 13.16
N PRO A 439 11.64 -7.09 13.16
CA PRO A 439 12.96 -7.51 12.69
C PRO A 439 13.60 -8.57 13.60
N ARG A 440 14.43 -9.45 13.01
CA ARG A 440 15.13 -10.53 13.72
C ARG A 440 16.49 -10.81 13.10
N SER A 441 17.49 -11.14 13.91
CA SER A 441 18.86 -11.41 13.44
C SER A 441 19.32 -12.86 13.64
N GLY A 442 20.29 -13.30 12.84
CA GLY A 442 20.97 -14.61 12.91
C GLY A 442 21.61 -14.99 11.57
N ASN A 443 22.43 -16.05 11.53
CA ASN A 443 22.88 -16.63 10.26
C ASN A 443 22.92 -18.17 10.34
N PRO A 444 22.05 -18.89 9.60
CA PRO A 444 20.89 -18.38 8.86
C PRO A 444 19.83 -17.78 9.80
N VAL A 445 19.04 -16.84 9.31
CA VAL A 445 17.87 -16.27 9.99
C VAL A 445 16.58 -16.80 9.39
N THR A 446 15.60 -17.11 10.24
CA THR A 446 14.28 -17.64 9.83
C THR A 446 13.12 -16.97 10.53
N SER A 447 12.00 -16.88 9.83
CA SER A 447 10.66 -16.62 10.36
C SER A 447 9.61 -17.30 9.48
N VAL A 448 8.38 -17.49 9.96
CA VAL A 448 7.27 -18.05 9.20
C VAL A 448 6.23 -16.96 8.95
N PHE A 449 5.96 -16.67 7.68
CA PHE A 449 4.79 -15.88 7.28
C PHE A 449 3.52 -16.72 7.47
N SER A 450 2.47 -16.13 8.03
CA SER A 450 1.14 -16.73 8.11
C SER A 450 0.05 -15.68 8.01
N TRP A 451 -0.90 -15.88 7.09
CA TRP A 451 -2.03 -14.99 6.83
C TRP A 451 -3.27 -15.80 6.42
N THR A 452 -4.45 -15.36 6.86
CA THR A 452 -5.75 -15.89 6.38
C THR A 452 -6.57 -14.70 5.89
N PRO A 453 -6.43 -14.30 4.61
CA PRO A 453 -7.16 -13.15 4.06
C PRO A 453 -8.67 -13.31 4.19
N THR A 454 -9.37 -12.19 4.37
CA THR A 454 -10.82 -12.10 4.38
C THR A 454 -11.38 -11.78 2.99
N ALA A 455 -12.68 -11.55 2.88
CA ALA A 455 -13.30 -11.08 1.64
C ALA A 455 -12.98 -9.60 1.32
N ALA A 456 -12.51 -8.80 2.29
CA ALA A 456 -12.05 -7.43 2.06
C ALA A 456 -10.63 -7.39 1.46
N ASP A 457 -9.81 -8.42 1.73
CA ASP A 457 -8.44 -8.53 1.23
C ASP A 457 -8.36 -9.00 -0.23
N VAL A 458 -9.48 -9.19 -0.93
CA VAL A 458 -9.53 -9.66 -2.33
C VAL A 458 -8.84 -8.65 -3.26
N GLY A 459 -7.87 -9.13 -4.04
CA GLY A 459 -7.02 -8.31 -4.91
C GLY A 459 -5.56 -8.74 -4.89
N THR A 460 -4.67 -7.86 -5.34
CA THR A 460 -3.22 -8.10 -5.42
C THR A 460 -2.50 -7.27 -4.35
N HIS A 461 -1.63 -7.95 -3.59
CA HIS A 461 -0.78 -7.34 -2.56
C HIS A 461 0.68 -7.61 -2.91
N VAL A 462 1.57 -6.66 -2.62
CA VAL A 462 3.02 -6.85 -2.74
C VAL A 462 3.62 -6.76 -1.35
N ILE A 463 4.47 -7.73 -1.01
CA ILE A 463 5.31 -7.71 0.18
C ILE A 463 6.77 -7.73 -0.24
N THR A 464 7.65 -7.07 0.53
CA THR A 464 9.10 -7.15 0.32
C THR A 464 9.81 -7.44 1.62
N PHE A 465 10.52 -8.57 1.67
CA PHE A 465 11.45 -8.90 2.73
C PHE A 465 12.81 -8.26 2.46
N THR A 466 13.52 -7.87 3.51
CA THR A 466 14.91 -7.39 3.44
C THR A 466 15.81 -8.30 4.28
N ALA A 467 16.97 -8.65 3.74
CA ALA A 467 18.06 -9.28 4.47
C ALA A 467 19.25 -8.31 4.43
N THR A 468 19.84 -8.03 5.59
CA THR A 468 20.96 -7.10 5.74
C THR A 468 21.96 -7.63 6.75
N ASP A 469 23.23 -7.73 6.37
CA ASP A 469 24.33 -8.21 7.23
C ASP A 469 24.86 -7.09 8.17
N ASN A 470 26.07 -7.28 8.70
CA ASN A 470 26.76 -6.37 9.60
C ASN A 470 28.17 -5.95 9.12
N SER A 471 28.49 -6.05 7.82
CA SER A 471 29.77 -5.63 7.23
C SER A 471 30.07 -4.15 7.53
N GLY A 472 29.22 -3.26 7.02
CA GLY A 472 29.48 -1.82 6.98
C GLY A 472 29.28 -1.02 8.27
N LEU A 473 30.09 0.02 8.44
CA LEU A 473 30.16 0.96 9.59
C LEU A 473 28.85 1.64 10.04
N GLN A 474 27.74 1.56 9.31
CA GLN A 474 26.42 2.07 9.73
C GLN A 474 25.31 1.03 9.55
N ALA A 475 25.35 0.31 8.42
CA ALA A 475 24.59 -0.89 8.13
C ALA A 475 25.30 -1.64 7.00
N GLY A 476 25.12 -2.95 6.93
CA GLY A 476 25.76 -3.82 5.93
C GLY A 476 25.12 -3.77 4.54
N LEU A 477 25.49 -4.74 3.70
CA LEU A 477 24.89 -4.93 2.38
C LEU A 477 23.43 -5.38 2.52
N GLN A 478 22.62 -5.16 1.48
CA GLN A 478 21.19 -5.47 1.54
C GLN A 478 20.68 -6.18 0.29
N THR A 479 19.98 -7.29 0.50
CA THR A 479 19.19 -7.97 -0.52
C THR A 479 17.70 -7.74 -0.30
N LEU A 480 16.98 -7.39 -1.37
CA LEU A 480 15.54 -7.25 -1.40
C LEU A 480 14.89 -8.51 -2.00
N CYS A 481 13.86 -9.04 -1.34
CA CYS A 481 13.10 -10.19 -1.83
C CYS A 481 11.60 -9.90 -1.81
N SER A 482 11.08 -9.44 -2.95
CA SER A 482 9.65 -9.19 -3.15
C SER A 482 8.86 -10.48 -3.41
N SER A 483 7.57 -10.48 -3.08
CA SER A 483 6.61 -11.51 -3.45
C SER A 483 5.23 -10.90 -3.64
N THR A 484 4.49 -11.40 -4.63
CA THR A 484 3.14 -10.94 -4.96
C THR A 484 2.12 -11.93 -4.42
N LEU A 485 1.19 -11.48 -3.58
CA LEU A 485 0.10 -12.29 -3.04
C LEU A 485 -1.20 -11.91 -3.76
N VAL A 486 -1.83 -12.88 -4.42
CA VAL A 486 -3.13 -12.70 -5.09
C VAL A 486 -4.21 -13.38 -4.27
N VAL A 487 -5.13 -12.59 -3.72
CA VAL A 487 -6.30 -13.08 -2.99
C VAL A 487 -7.50 -13.18 -3.93
N ALA A 488 -7.84 -14.41 -4.30
CA ALA A 488 -9.06 -14.70 -5.05
C ALA A 488 -10.30 -14.68 -4.13
N PRO A 489 -11.50 -14.35 -4.64
CA PRO A 489 -12.75 -14.45 -3.88
C PRO A 489 -12.98 -15.84 -3.27
N ALA A 490 -13.63 -15.89 -2.11
CA ALA A 490 -13.97 -17.14 -1.44
C ALA A 490 -14.91 -18.00 -2.29
N THR A 491 -14.37 -19.05 -2.91
CA THR A 491 -15.09 -19.94 -3.82
C THR A 491 -16.19 -20.72 -3.08
N LYS A 492 -17.45 -20.36 -3.26
CA LYS A 492 -18.58 -21.09 -2.66
C LYS A 492 -18.69 -22.48 -3.28
N CYS A 493 -18.99 -23.50 -2.49
CA CYS A 493 -19.22 -24.83 -3.03
C CYS A 493 -20.43 -24.86 -3.99
N PRO A 494 -20.31 -25.52 -5.15
CA PRO A 494 -21.42 -25.66 -6.08
C PRO A 494 -22.57 -26.43 -5.41
N LEU A 495 -23.79 -25.94 -5.65
CA LEU A 495 -25.00 -26.51 -5.07
C LEU A 495 -25.64 -27.52 -6.03
N THR A 496 -26.18 -28.59 -5.45
CA THR A 496 -26.83 -29.64 -6.24
C THR A 496 -28.04 -29.12 -7.01
N LEU A 497 -28.32 -29.78 -8.13
CA LEU A 497 -29.50 -29.56 -8.97
C LEU A 497 -30.82 -29.54 -8.16
N ASP A 498 -30.96 -30.35 -7.12
CA ASP A 498 -32.15 -30.36 -6.25
C ASP A 498 -32.17 -29.19 -5.23
N SER A 499 -31.01 -28.71 -4.79
CA SER A 499 -30.93 -27.47 -4.01
C SER A 499 -31.44 -26.28 -4.83
N TRP A 500 -30.99 -26.15 -6.09
CA TRP A 500 -31.46 -25.08 -6.97
C TRP A 500 -32.96 -25.18 -7.35
N LYS A 501 -33.55 -26.40 -7.41
CA LYS A 501 -35.01 -26.58 -7.59
C LYS A 501 -35.85 -26.05 -6.43
N THR A 502 -35.31 -26.12 -5.22
CA THR A 502 -36.01 -25.88 -3.95
C THR A 502 -35.80 -24.44 -3.46
N HIS A 503 -34.54 -24.02 -3.30
CA HIS A 503 -34.08 -22.67 -2.91
C HIS A 503 -34.16 -21.67 -4.07
N HIS A 504 -35.30 -21.64 -4.74
CA HIS A 504 -35.53 -20.90 -5.97
C HIS A 504 -35.72 -19.39 -5.77
N LYS A 505 -35.90 -18.93 -4.53
CA LYS A 505 -35.91 -17.51 -4.18
C LYS A 505 -34.50 -16.93 -4.09
N ASP A 506 -33.54 -17.81 -3.85
CA ASP A 506 -32.15 -17.50 -3.49
C ASP A 506 -31.22 -17.62 -4.72
N TRP A 507 -31.81 -17.60 -5.93
CA TRP A 507 -31.06 -17.59 -7.18
C TRP A 507 -30.40 -16.22 -7.40
N PRO A 508 -29.09 -16.18 -7.71
CA PRO A 508 -28.38 -14.92 -7.95
C PRO A 508 -28.79 -14.23 -9.25
N VAL A 509 -29.49 -14.93 -10.15
CA VAL A 509 -29.92 -14.42 -11.46
C VAL A 509 -31.36 -14.80 -11.80
N THR A 510 -32.10 -13.88 -12.41
CA THR A 510 -33.50 -14.05 -12.84
C THR A 510 -33.64 -14.66 -14.24
N SER A 511 -32.54 -14.85 -14.97
CA SER A 511 -32.50 -15.51 -16.27
C SER A 511 -31.12 -16.12 -16.57
N LEU A 512 -31.08 -17.08 -17.50
CA LEU A 512 -29.85 -17.69 -18.01
C LEU A 512 -29.98 -17.94 -19.53
N LYS A 513 -28.85 -17.96 -20.24
CA LYS A 513 -28.76 -18.50 -21.60
C LYS A 513 -28.40 -19.98 -21.57
N LEU A 514 -29.02 -20.77 -22.45
CA LEU A 514 -28.64 -22.15 -22.76
C LEU A 514 -28.53 -22.27 -24.29
N GLY A 515 -27.31 -22.40 -24.79
CA GLY A 515 -26.98 -22.12 -26.19
C GLY A 515 -27.39 -20.69 -26.60
N THR A 516 -28.04 -20.55 -27.75
CA THR A 516 -28.50 -19.24 -28.26
C THR A 516 -29.73 -18.67 -27.55
N GLN A 517 -30.41 -19.46 -26.70
CA GLN A 517 -31.72 -19.11 -26.16
C GLN A 517 -31.64 -18.57 -24.73
N SER A 518 -32.26 -17.42 -24.48
CA SER A 518 -32.50 -16.91 -23.13
C SER A 518 -33.73 -17.55 -22.49
N TYR A 519 -33.62 -17.91 -21.22
CA TYR A 519 -34.68 -18.52 -20.40
C TYR A 519 -34.87 -17.73 -19.10
N THR A 520 -36.13 -17.45 -18.75
CA THR A 520 -36.49 -16.84 -17.46
C THR A 520 -36.36 -17.86 -16.33
N GLN A 521 -36.22 -17.40 -15.08
CA GLN A 521 -36.28 -18.25 -13.88
C GLN A 521 -37.48 -19.21 -13.88
N LYS A 522 -38.66 -18.77 -14.37
CA LYS A 522 -39.86 -19.61 -14.50
C LYS A 522 -39.70 -20.73 -15.54
N ASP A 523 -39.08 -20.42 -16.70
CA ASP A 523 -38.76 -21.44 -17.70
C ASP A 523 -37.74 -22.45 -17.14
N LEU A 524 -36.68 -21.94 -16.50
CA LEU A 524 -35.57 -22.73 -15.95
C LEU A 524 -36.05 -23.67 -14.83
N LEU A 525 -36.92 -23.21 -13.94
CA LEU A 525 -37.56 -24.05 -12.91
C LEU A 525 -38.45 -25.14 -13.53
N THR A 526 -39.11 -24.86 -14.67
CA THR A 526 -39.86 -25.89 -15.41
C THR A 526 -38.92 -26.95 -15.98
N ILE A 527 -37.76 -26.55 -16.51
CA ILE A 527 -36.73 -27.48 -17.01
C ILE A 527 -36.20 -28.35 -15.86
N LEU A 528 -35.83 -27.75 -14.73
CA LEU A 528 -35.28 -28.48 -13.57
C LEU A 528 -36.30 -29.41 -12.89
N ARG A 529 -37.57 -29.01 -12.79
CA ARG A 529 -38.61 -29.79 -12.07
C ARG A 529 -39.23 -30.92 -12.89
N THR A 530 -39.16 -30.87 -14.22
CA THR A 530 -39.62 -31.98 -15.07
C THR A 530 -38.61 -33.13 -15.00
N PRO A 531 -39.01 -34.38 -14.68
CA PRO A 531 -38.11 -35.53 -14.72
C PRO A 531 -37.43 -35.68 -16.08
N GLY A 532 -36.16 -36.09 -16.08
CA GLY A 532 -35.37 -36.28 -17.29
C GLY A 532 -36.04 -37.28 -18.24
N LYS A 533 -36.53 -36.78 -19.38
CA LYS A 533 -37.00 -37.62 -20.49
C LYS A 533 -35.81 -38.37 -21.11
N CYS A 534 -36.06 -39.33 -21.99
CA CYS A 534 -35.00 -39.99 -22.79
C CYS A 534 -34.38 -39.08 -23.88
N ASP A 535 -34.27 -37.79 -23.59
CA ASP A 535 -33.75 -36.70 -24.42
C ASP A 535 -32.47 -36.15 -23.80
N ALA A 536 -31.35 -36.36 -24.48
CA ALA A 536 -30.03 -35.92 -24.03
C ALA A 536 -29.92 -34.39 -23.91
N SER A 537 -30.71 -33.63 -24.68
CA SER A 537 -30.72 -32.16 -24.58
C SER A 537 -31.33 -31.68 -23.26
N TRP A 538 -32.32 -32.41 -22.74
CA TRP A 538 -32.94 -32.12 -21.44
C TRP A 538 -31.99 -32.46 -20.29
N ILE A 539 -31.34 -33.62 -20.35
CA ILE A 539 -30.36 -34.08 -19.35
C ILE A 539 -29.18 -33.09 -19.26
N LEU A 540 -28.65 -32.64 -20.41
CA LEU A 540 -27.61 -31.63 -20.46
C LEU A 540 -28.09 -30.28 -19.91
N ALA A 541 -29.24 -29.78 -20.36
CA ALA A 541 -29.78 -28.51 -19.92
C ALA A 541 -29.98 -28.47 -18.40
N GLN A 542 -30.48 -29.55 -17.79
CA GLN A 542 -30.65 -29.64 -16.35
C GLN A 542 -29.34 -29.41 -15.58
N GLN A 543 -28.28 -30.14 -15.93
CA GLN A 543 -26.98 -30.00 -15.24
C GLN A 543 -26.28 -28.67 -15.56
N LEU A 544 -26.46 -28.14 -16.78
CA LEU A 544 -25.92 -26.84 -17.21
C LEU A 544 -26.57 -25.66 -16.47
N ILE A 545 -27.88 -25.74 -16.17
CA ILE A 545 -28.57 -24.73 -15.35
C ILE A 545 -27.99 -24.70 -13.94
N ALA A 546 -27.86 -25.86 -13.28
CA ALA A 546 -27.33 -25.94 -11.93
C ALA A 546 -25.88 -25.45 -11.84
N ALA A 547 -25.02 -25.79 -12.82
CA ALA A 547 -23.64 -25.32 -12.86
C ALA A 547 -23.55 -23.80 -13.04
N LYS A 548 -24.37 -23.23 -13.94
CA LYS A 548 -24.43 -21.78 -14.17
C LYS A 548 -24.97 -21.00 -12.97
N LEU A 549 -25.95 -21.56 -12.24
CA LEU A 549 -26.45 -20.95 -10.99
C LEU A 549 -25.39 -20.99 -9.88
N SER A 550 -24.62 -22.08 -9.76
CA SER A 550 -23.50 -22.18 -8.83
C SER A 550 -22.38 -21.17 -9.15
N ILE A 551 -21.96 -21.06 -10.41
CA ILE A 551 -20.97 -20.05 -10.83
C ILE A 551 -21.49 -18.63 -10.57
N ALA A 552 -22.75 -18.33 -10.91
CA ALA A 552 -23.38 -17.05 -10.59
C ALA A 552 -23.54 -16.79 -9.08
N ASN A 553 -23.43 -17.81 -8.23
CA ASN A 553 -23.41 -17.69 -6.77
C ASN A 553 -21.98 -17.55 -6.20
N GLY A 554 -20.94 -17.60 -7.05
CA GLY A 554 -19.54 -17.51 -6.62
C GLY A 554 -18.82 -18.86 -6.47
N SER A 555 -19.28 -19.91 -7.16
CA SER A 555 -18.51 -21.16 -7.32
C SER A 555 -17.47 -21.02 -8.42
N ASP A 556 -16.28 -21.59 -8.19
CA ASP A 556 -15.19 -21.67 -9.18
C ASP A 556 -15.67 -22.30 -10.49
N SER A 557 -15.45 -21.64 -11.62
CA SER A 557 -15.84 -22.11 -12.95
C SER A 557 -14.74 -22.93 -13.65
N THR A 558 -13.49 -22.82 -13.19
CA THR A 558 -12.30 -23.39 -13.83
C THR A 558 -12.40 -24.90 -14.14
N PRO A 559 -12.95 -25.76 -13.26
CA PRO A 559 -13.05 -27.20 -13.52
C PRO A 559 -14.06 -27.58 -14.61
N VAL A 560 -14.89 -26.64 -15.08
CA VAL A 560 -16.00 -26.89 -16.02
C VAL A 560 -16.14 -25.86 -17.15
N ALA A 561 -15.29 -24.84 -17.24
CA ALA A 561 -15.40 -23.75 -18.23
C ALA A 561 -15.58 -24.27 -19.67
N ASP A 562 -14.66 -25.11 -20.14
CA ASP A 562 -14.72 -25.79 -21.44
C ASP A 562 -16.00 -26.60 -21.60
N THR A 563 -16.42 -27.32 -20.54
CA THR A 563 -17.62 -28.18 -20.57
C THR A 563 -18.90 -27.35 -20.69
N ILE A 564 -18.95 -26.15 -20.11
CA ILE A 564 -20.05 -25.20 -20.24
C ILE A 564 -20.09 -24.63 -21.67
N GLN A 565 -18.94 -24.29 -22.26
CA GLN A 565 -18.84 -23.81 -23.63
C GLN A 565 -19.24 -24.89 -24.66
N ASP A 566 -18.79 -26.12 -24.45
CA ASP A 566 -19.14 -27.29 -25.28
C ASP A 566 -20.64 -27.62 -25.13
N ALA A 567 -21.20 -27.49 -23.92
CA ALA A 567 -22.63 -27.69 -23.64
C ALA A 567 -23.54 -26.63 -24.30
N ASP A 568 -23.19 -25.35 -24.20
CA ASP A 568 -23.91 -24.29 -24.91
C ASP A 568 -23.81 -24.47 -26.42
N SER A 569 -22.63 -24.83 -26.94
CA SER A 569 -22.41 -25.09 -28.38
C SER A 569 -23.22 -26.28 -28.89
N LEU A 570 -23.37 -27.35 -28.09
CA LEU A 570 -24.24 -28.48 -28.38
C LEU A 570 -25.74 -28.12 -28.39
N LEU A 571 -26.17 -27.17 -27.54
CA LEU A 571 -27.55 -26.68 -27.51
C LEU A 571 -27.83 -25.60 -28.58
N ALA A 572 -26.83 -24.83 -28.97
CA ALA A 572 -26.90 -23.80 -30.02
C ALA A 572 -27.13 -24.39 -31.43
N GLY A 573 -26.76 -25.65 -31.65
CA GLY A 573 -27.01 -26.38 -32.90
C GLY A 573 -28.47 -26.75 -33.19
N PHE A 574 -29.42 -26.30 -32.37
CA PHE A 574 -30.85 -26.58 -32.50
C PHE A 574 -31.67 -25.27 -32.54
N CYS A 575 -32.69 -25.23 -33.39
CA CYS A 575 -33.58 -24.08 -33.51
C CYS A 575 -34.74 -24.14 -32.50
N GLY A 576 -35.15 -22.98 -31.98
CA GLY A 576 -36.22 -22.87 -30.98
C GLY A 576 -35.73 -23.13 -29.55
N ARG A 577 -36.66 -23.43 -28.64
CA ARG A 577 -36.41 -23.75 -27.22
C ARG A 577 -36.57 -25.25 -26.95
N LEU A 578 -35.98 -25.73 -25.85
CA LEU A 578 -36.09 -27.11 -25.36
C LEU A 578 -37.56 -27.56 -25.21
N ALA A 579 -37.91 -28.83 -25.41
CA ALA A 579 -37.08 -30.03 -25.61
C ALA A 579 -36.73 -30.30 -27.09
N TYR A 580 -35.50 -30.75 -27.38
CA TYR A 580 -35.05 -31.05 -28.75
C TYR A 580 -35.19 -32.53 -29.14
N ASN A 581 -35.61 -33.41 -28.23
CA ASN A 581 -35.87 -34.84 -28.45
C ASN A 581 -34.65 -35.65 -28.96
N VAL A 582 -33.45 -35.29 -28.50
CA VAL A 582 -32.18 -35.90 -28.94
C VAL A 582 -32.00 -37.27 -28.27
N LYS A 583 -32.17 -38.36 -29.03
CA LYS A 583 -31.94 -39.72 -28.54
C LYS A 583 -30.54 -39.86 -27.93
N THR A 584 -30.45 -40.33 -26.69
CA THR A 584 -29.19 -40.53 -25.93
C THR A 584 -28.19 -41.46 -26.65
N SER A 585 -28.67 -42.40 -27.46
CA SER A 585 -27.84 -43.31 -28.26
C SER A 585 -27.18 -42.67 -29.50
N SER A 586 -27.63 -41.48 -29.92
CA SER A 586 -27.10 -40.78 -31.10
C SER A 586 -25.71 -40.18 -30.87
N LYS A 587 -24.97 -39.85 -31.94
CA LYS A 587 -23.63 -39.24 -31.85
C LYS A 587 -23.64 -37.92 -31.05
N THR A 588 -24.65 -37.08 -31.27
CA THR A 588 -24.85 -35.82 -30.52
C THR A 588 -25.33 -36.08 -29.10
N GLY A 589 -26.28 -37.02 -28.91
CA GLY A 589 -26.79 -37.38 -27.59
C GLY A 589 -25.71 -37.92 -26.65
N LYS A 590 -24.77 -38.72 -27.17
CA LYS A 590 -23.59 -39.19 -26.42
C LYS A 590 -22.66 -38.05 -25.97
N LYS A 591 -22.45 -37.02 -26.81
CA LYS A 591 -21.72 -35.80 -26.40
C LYS A 591 -22.46 -35.05 -25.28
N MET A 592 -23.77 -34.83 -25.45
CA MET A 592 -24.60 -34.15 -24.46
C MET A 592 -24.61 -34.87 -23.11
N VAL A 593 -24.74 -36.20 -23.08
CA VAL A 593 -24.66 -36.99 -21.84
C VAL A 593 -23.24 -36.95 -21.23
N LYS A 594 -22.17 -36.97 -22.04
CA LYS A 594 -20.79 -36.82 -21.51
C LYS A 594 -20.63 -35.48 -20.77
N ALA A 595 -21.04 -34.37 -21.39
CA ALA A 595 -20.97 -33.04 -20.77
C ALA A 595 -21.85 -32.97 -19.50
N ALA A 596 -23.07 -33.53 -19.55
CA ALA A 596 -23.97 -33.59 -18.41
C ALA A 596 -23.36 -34.33 -17.19
N ASN A 597 -22.61 -35.41 -17.40
CA ASN A 597 -21.97 -36.18 -16.33
C ASN A 597 -20.79 -35.44 -15.67
N VAL A 598 -20.06 -34.63 -16.43
CA VAL A 598 -18.99 -33.75 -15.90
C VAL A 598 -19.62 -32.61 -15.08
N LEU A 599 -20.68 -31.98 -15.61
CA LEU A 599 -21.44 -30.94 -14.90
C LEU A 599 -22.13 -31.49 -13.65
N ASP A 600 -22.66 -32.72 -13.66
CA ASP A 600 -23.17 -33.39 -12.46
C ASP A 600 -22.07 -33.60 -11.41
N SER A 601 -20.87 -34.02 -11.83
CA SER A 601 -19.75 -34.22 -10.91
C SER A 601 -19.32 -32.90 -10.26
N TYR A 602 -19.35 -31.80 -11.01
CA TYR A 602 -19.19 -30.43 -10.48
C TYR A 602 -20.33 -30.02 -9.53
N ASN A 603 -21.59 -30.18 -9.94
CA ASN A 603 -22.78 -29.81 -9.15
C ASN A 603 -22.90 -30.58 -7.81
N ASN A 604 -22.21 -31.71 -7.67
CA ASN A 604 -22.09 -32.49 -6.44
C ASN A 604 -20.75 -32.25 -5.70
N GLY A 605 -20.04 -31.15 -6.00
CA GLY A 605 -18.82 -30.73 -5.31
C GLY A 605 -17.56 -31.58 -5.58
N ARG A 606 -17.61 -32.54 -6.51
CA ARG A 606 -16.51 -33.50 -6.73
C ARG A 606 -15.34 -32.96 -7.56
N LEU A 607 -15.56 -31.84 -8.27
CA LEU A 607 -14.55 -31.17 -9.09
C LEU A 607 -14.05 -29.85 -8.46
N THR A 608 -14.53 -29.49 -7.27
CA THR A 608 -14.13 -28.27 -6.55
C THR A 608 -13.44 -28.67 -5.24
N PRO A 609 -12.20 -28.23 -4.97
CA PRO A 609 -11.49 -28.54 -3.73
C PRO A 609 -12.32 -28.21 -2.48
N ASN A 610 -12.19 -29.02 -1.43
CA ASN A 610 -12.89 -28.90 -0.15
C ASN A 610 -14.45 -28.95 -0.19
N CYS A 611 -15.07 -29.07 -1.37
CA CYS A 611 -16.52 -29.07 -1.54
C CYS A 611 -17.16 -30.44 -1.70
N GLY A 612 -16.38 -31.52 -1.69
CA GLY A 612 -16.90 -32.87 -1.76
C GLY A 612 -17.74 -33.20 -0.51
N HIS A 613 -19.05 -33.39 -0.69
CA HIS A 613 -19.87 -34.01 0.35
C HIS A 613 -19.26 -35.37 0.72
N LYS A 614 -18.80 -35.51 1.98
CA LYS A 614 -18.61 -36.83 2.57
C LYS A 614 -19.93 -37.61 2.38
N PRO A 615 -19.90 -38.88 1.94
CA PRO A 615 -21.07 -39.73 2.04
C PRO A 615 -21.60 -39.67 3.47
N LYS A 616 -22.92 -39.69 3.66
CA LYS A 616 -23.45 -40.05 4.98
C LYS A 616 -22.97 -41.47 5.26
N GLU A 617 -22.13 -41.61 6.28
CA GLU A 617 -21.95 -42.91 6.91
C GLU A 617 -23.33 -43.35 7.40
N CYS A 618 -23.76 -44.55 6.99
CA CYS A 618 -24.95 -45.15 7.56
C CYS A 618 -24.58 -45.59 8.98
N ASP A 619 -25.08 -44.85 9.96
CA ASP A 619 -25.10 -45.26 11.36
C ASP A 619 -25.77 -46.67 11.43
N PRO A 620 -25.13 -47.68 12.06
CA PRO A 620 -25.45 -49.09 11.86
C PRO A 620 -26.73 -49.60 12.55
#